data_AF-A0A6N8W6B5-F1
#
_entry.id   AF-A0A6N8W6B5-F1
#
_cell.length_a   1.000
_cell.length_b   1.000
_cell.length_c   1.000
_cell.angle_alpha   90.00
_cell.angle_beta   90.00
_cell.angle_gamma   90.00
#
_symmetry.space_group_name_H-M   'P 1'
#
loop_
_entity.id
_entity.type
_entity.pdbx_description
1 polymer ?
#
loop_
_entity_poly.entity_id
_entity_poly.type
_entity_poly.pdbx_seq_one_letter_code
_entity_poly.pdbx_strand_id
1 'polypeptide(L)'
;MLTLAEKLIFLAAVAVSVYVSFVQFRRVLAVVRRGAGELPARGEVAGRLAQAAGRWLTFGNMWKSRGGAGLFHALIAWGFVFYLLVNLGDLVQGYFPVRFLGEGAIGAGYRFVADVATVGILIGMVYFLVRRFVVRAGELGYHENVMLVEKVKAGGIGRDSLLVGLFILL
;
A
#
# COMPACT_ATOMS: atom_id res chain seq x y z
N MET A 1 14.70 19.58 -8.46
CA MET A 1 14.23 20.15 -7.19
C MET A 1 13.03 21.05 -7.44
N LEU A 2 12.14 21.13 -6.45
CA LEU A 2 10.95 21.96 -6.45
C LEU A 2 11.31 23.44 -6.23
N THR A 3 10.46 24.35 -6.72
CA THR A 3 10.45 25.76 -6.35
C THR A 3 10.07 25.94 -4.87
N LEU A 4 10.29 27.14 -4.31
CA LEU A 4 9.91 27.41 -2.92
C LEU A 4 8.40 27.19 -2.68
N ALA A 5 7.55 27.66 -3.59
CA ALA A 5 6.11 27.50 -3.48
C ALA A 5 5.71 26.02 -3.48
N GLU A 6 6.26 25.22 -4.40
CA GLU A 6 6.02 23.78 -4.47
C GLU A 6 6.52 23.04 -3.22
N LYS A 7 7.68 23.40 -2.66
CA LYS A 7 8.17 22.84 -1.40
C LYS A 7 7.19 23.12 -0.26
N LEU A 8 6.68 24.35 -0.14
CA LEU A 8 5.73 24.71 0.90
C LEU A 8 4.40 23.95 0.76
N ILE A 9 3.87 23.85 -0.46
CA ILE A 9 2.64 23.07 -0.75
C ILE A 9 2.86 21.60 -0.42
N PHE A 10 3.98 21.02 -0.86
CA PHE A 10 4.33 19.64 -0.59
C PHE A 10 4.49 19.38 0.91
N LEU A 11 5.17 20.27 1.65
CA LEU A 11 5.31 20.18 3.10
C LEU A 11 3.95 20.19 3.79
N ALA A 12 3.05 21.09 3.39
CA ALA A 12 1.69 21.15 3.91
C ALA A 12 0.92 19.85 3.63
N ALA A 13 1.02 19.31 2.41
CA ALA A 13 0.38 18.05 2.03
C ALA A 13 0.89 16.86 2.86
N VAL A 14 2.21 16.76 3.08
CA VAL A 14 2.82 15.75 3.94
C VAL A 14 2.36 15.92 5.39
N ALA A 15 2.38 17.14 5.93
CA ALA A 15 1.98 17.41 7.31
C ALA A 15 0.51 17.03 7.55
N VAL A 16 -0.39 17.41 6.63
CA VAL A 16 -1.81 17.02 6.69
C VAL A 16 -1.97 15.50 6.59
N SER A 17 -1.27 14.86 5.67
CA SER A 17 -1.33 13.40 5.49
C SER A 17 -0.86 12.64 6.73
N VAL A 18 0.23 13.07 7.34
CA VAL A 18 0.77 12.50 8.59
C VAL A 18 -0.20 12.74 9.74
N TYR A 19 -0.73 13.96 9.90
CA TYR A 19 -1.67 14.29 10.95
C TYR A 19 -2.94 13.44 10.87
N VAL A 20 -3.56 13.38 9.69
CA VAL A 20 -4.77 12.58 9.47
C VAL A 20 -4.49 11.10 9.72
N SER A 21 -3.38 10.57 9.19
CA SER A 21 -2.97 9.18 9.41
C SER A 21 -2.78 8.88 10.90
N PHE A 22 -2.10 9.76 11.64
CA PHE A 22 -1.89 9.62 13.07
C PHE A 22 -3.19 9.59 13.87
N VAL A 23 -4.12 10.51 13.58
CA VAL A 23 -5.44 10.54 14.23
C VAL A 23 -6.21 9.25 13.98
N GLN A 24 -6.23 8.73 12.74
CA GLN A 24 -6.93 7.49 12.43
C GLN A 24 -6.26 6.27 13.08
N PHE A 25 -4.93 6.17 13.01
CA PHE A 25 -4.20 5.08 13.67
C PHE A 25 -4.41 5.09 15.18
N ARG A 26 -4.44 6.26 15.81
CA ARG A 26 -4.76 6.38 17.24
C ARG A 26 -6.13 5.84 17.58
N ARG A 27 -7.14 6.07 16.73
CA ARG A 27 -8.48 5.52 16.92
C ARG A 27 -8.46 4.00 16.84
N VAL A 28 -7.79 3.43 15.84
CA VAL A 28 -7.63 1.97 15.71
C VAL A 28 -6.94 1.38 16.95
N LEU A 29 -5.84 1.99 17.40
CA LEU A 29 -5.14 1.55 18.61
C LEU A 29 -6.03 1.64 19.86
N ALA A 30 -6.83 2.71 19.99
CA ALA A 30 -7.77 2.83 21.10
C ALA A 30 -8.83 1.72 21.06
N VAL A 31 -9.33 1.34 19.88
CA VAL A 31 -10.26 0.19 19.75
C VAL A 31 -9.58 -1.13 20.14
N VAL A 32 -8.39 -1.40 19.60
CA VAL A 32 -7.65 -2.65 19.88
C VAL A 32 -7.34 -2.79 21.37
N ARG A 33 -6.96 -1.69 22.04
CA ARG A 33 -6.67 -1.66 23.47
C ARG A 33 -7.87 -1.94 24.38
N ARG A 34 -9.10 -1.94 23.84
CA ARG A 34 -10.30 -2.38 24.60
C ARG A 34 -10.45 -3.90 24.64
N GLY A 35 -9.64 -4.65 23.92
CA GLY A 35 -9.65 -6.12 23.99
C GLY A 35 -9.23 -6.62 25.37
N ALA A 36 -9.73 -7.81 25.76
CA ALA A 36 -9.46 -8.43 27.05
C ALA A 36 -8.09 -9.13 27.16
N GLY A 37 -7.31 -9.15 26.07
CA GLY A 37 -5.99 -9.80 26.04
C GLY A 37 -4.88 -8.93 26.60
N GLU A 38 -3.83 -9.57 27.11
CA GLU A 38 -2.63 -8.87 27.58
C GLU A 38 -1.73 -8.43 26.42
N LEU A 39 -1.07 -7.30 26.60
CA LEU A 39 -0.03 -6.87 25.66
C LEU A 39 1.20 -7.78 25.83
N PRO A 40 1.90 -8.10 24.72
CA PRO A 40 3.13 -8.88 24.80
C PRO A 40 4.16 -8.17 25.68
N ALA A 41 4.95 -8.96 26.41
CA ALA A 41 6.08 -8.44 27.17
C ALA A 41 7.01 -7.64 26.25
N ARG A 42 7.62 -6.56 26.76
CA ARG A 42 8.46 -5.65 25.95
C ARG A 42 9.56 -6.38 25.18
N GLY A 43 10.15 -7.42 25.79
CA GLY A 43 11.19 -8.25 25.16
C GLY A 43 10.71 -9.08 23.97
N GLU A 44 9.41 -9.37 23.86
CA GLU A 44 8.84 -10.14 22.75
C GLU A 44 8.43 -9.27 21.55
N VAL A 45 8.24 -7.97 21.77
CA VAL A 45 7.69 -7.05 20.77
C VAL A 45 8.54 -7.06 19.49
N ALA A 46 9.86 -6.95 19.62
CA ALA A 46 10.77 -6.94 18.48
C ALA A 46 10.69 -8.24 17.66
N GLY A 47 10.71 -9.40 18.32
CA GLY A 47 10.60 -10.71 17.65
C GLY A 47 9.26 -10.89 16.94
N ARG A 48 8.16 -10.45 17.56
CA ARG A 48 6.82 -10.48 16.96
C ARG A 48 6.71 -9.55 15.75
N LEU A 49 7.29 -8.35 15.81
CA LEU A 49 7.34 -7.42 14.69
C LEU A 49 8.16 -7.97 13.53
N ALA A 50 9.33 -8.55 13.80
CA ALA A 50 10.15 -9.19 12.78
C ALA A 50 9.42 -10.37 12.12
N GLN A 51 8.76 -11.22 12.91
CA GLN A 51 7.95 -12.32 12.38
C GLN A 51 6.79 -11.81 11.53
N ALA A 52 6.09 -10.75 11.97
CA ALA A 52 5.01 -10.14 11.21
C ALA A 52 5.51 -9.55 9.88
N ALA A 53 6.63 -8.82 9.90
CA ALA A 53 7.26 -8.26 8.72
C ALA A 53 7.68 -9.36 7.72
N GLY A 54 8.31 -10.44 8.20
CA GLY A 54 8.69 -11.58 7.36
C GLY A 54 7.48 -12.26 6.71
N ARG A 55 6.40 -12.49 7.47
CA ARG A 55 5.15 -13.04 6.92
C ARG A 55 4.48 -12.11 5.91
N TRP A 56 4.51 -10.80 6.17
CA TRP A 56 3.96 -9.79 5.28
C TRP A 56 4.73 -9.69 3.96
N LEU A 57 6.06 -9.69 4.00
CA LEU A 57 6.91 -9.60 2.82
C LEU A 57 6.90 -10.86 1.95
N THR A 58 6.69 -12.04 2.55
CA THR A 58 6.73 -13.33 1.84
C THR A 58 5.36 -13.83 1.40
N PHE A 59 4.28 -13.22 1.89
CA PHE A 59 2.89 -13.62 1.64
C PHE A 59 2.59 -15.12 1.88
N GLY A 60 3.26 -15.75 2.87
CA GLY A 60 3.33 -17.21 2.99
C GLY A 60 2.01 -17.98 2.85
N ASN A 61 0.93 -17.54 3.50
CA ASN A 61 -0.38 -18.24 3.44
C ASN A 61 -1.21 -17.91 2.19
N MET A 62 -0.90 -16.80 1.52
CA MET A 62 -1.63 -16.35 0.33
C MET A 62 -1.40 -17.33 -0.82
N TRP A 63 -0.14 -17.77 -1.02
CA TRP A 63 0.23 -18.70 -2.09
C TRP A 63 -0.52 -20.02 -2.06
N LYS A 64 -0.89 -20.48 -0.86
CA LYS A 64 -1.61 -21.75 -0.66
C LYS A 64 -3.10 -21.65 -0.99
N SER A 65 -3.67 -20.44 -0.90
CA SER A 65 -5.12 -20.25 -0.95
C SER A 65 -5.59 -19.56 -2.23
N ARG A 66 -4.72 -18.78 -2.88
CA ARG A 66 -5.08 -17.91 -4.01
C ARG A 66 -4.00 -18.00 -5.07
N GLY A 67 -4.24 -18.80 -6.12
CA GLY A 67 -3.28 -19.08 -7.20
C GLY A 67 -2.85 -17.83 -7.99
N GLY A 68 -3.37 -17.62 -9.20
CA GLY A 68 -2.98 -16.48 -10.05
C GLY A 68 -3.21 -15.11 -9.39
N ALA A 69 -4.31 -14.94 -8.65
CA ALA A 69 -4.59 -13.70 -7.93
C ALA A 69 -3.53 -13.37 -6.86
N GLY A 70 -2.91 -14.38 -6.24
CA GLY A 70 -1.82 -14.18 -5.29
C GLY A 70 -0.60 -13.57 -5.95
N LEU A 71 -0.23 -14.02 -7.15
CA LEU A 71 0.88 -13.46 -7.91
C LEU A 71 0.68 -11.97 -8.20
N PHE A 72 -0.46 -11.60 -8.78
CA PHE A 72 -0.76 -10.20 -9.09
C PHE A 72 -0.82 -9.32 -7.84
N HIS A 73 -1.30 -9.86 -6.71
CA HIS A 73 -1.25 -9.14 -5.43
C HIS A 73 0.18 -8.92 -4.95
N ALA A 74 1.05 -9.94 -5.07
CA ALA A 74 2.45 -9.82 -4.69
C ALA A 74 3.20 -8.79 -5.55
N LEU A 75 2.93 -8.72 -6.86
CA LEU A 75 3.52 -7.70 -7.75
C LEU A 75 3.20 -6.28 -7.26
N ILE A 76 1.93 -6.00 -6.96
CA ILE A 76 1.52 -4.70 -6.43
C ILE A 76 2.18 -4.43 -5.08
N ALA A 77 2.11 -5.41 -4.17
CA ALA A 77 2.57 -5.22 -2.80
C ALA A 77 4.09 -5.05 -2.71
N TRP A 78 4.89 -5.86 -3.39
CA TRP A 78 6.33 -5.66 -3.47
C TRP A 78 6.70 -4.36 -4.16
N GLY A 79 5.98 -4.01 -5.23
CA GLY A 79 6.15 -2.72 -5.89
C GLY A 79 5.92 -1.56 -4.91
N PHE A 80 4.81 -1.55 -4.17
CA PHE A 80 4.54 -0.49 -3.19
C PHE A 80 5.54 -0.46 -2.03
N VAL A 81 6.03 -1.61 -1.57
CA VAL A 81 7.11 -1.67 -0.58
C VAL A 81 8.38 -1.01 -1.12
N PHE A 82 8.78 -1.32 -2.35
CA PHE A 82 9.92 -0.68 -2.99
C PHE A 82 9.70 0.82 -3.21
N TYR A 83 8.48 1.21 -3.54
CA TYR A 83 8.11 2.61 -3.71
C TYR A 83 8.18 3.45 -2.43
N LEU A 84 8.25 2.84 -1.23
CA LEU A 84 8.61 3.57 -0.02
C LEU A 84 10.02 4.19 -0.15
N LEU A 85 10.97 3.45 -0.72
CA LEU A 85 12.31 3.94 -1.01
C LEU A 85 12.29 4.95 -2.16
N VAL A 86 11.49 4.70 -3.21
CA VAL A 86 11.38 5.61 -4.35
C VAL A 86 10.84 6.97 -3.92
N ASN A 87 9.73 7.00 -3.19
CA ASN A 87 9.13 8.22 -2.66
C ASN A 87 10.07 8.96 -1.71
N LEU A 88 10.88 8.26 -0.93
CA LEU A 88 11.93 8.87 -0.10
C LEU A 88 13.01 9.53 -0.97
N GLY A 89 13.43 8.87 -2.05
CA GLY A 89 14.35 9.42 -3.02
C GLY A 89 13.80 10.67 -3.70
N ASP A 90 12.54 10.63 -4.14
CA ASP A 90 11.86 11.75 -4.78
C ASP A 90 11.66 12.92 -3.81
N LEU A 91 11.35 12.64 -2.54
CA LEU A 91 11.34 13.65 -1.49
C LEU A 91 12.68 14.39 -1.39
N VAL A 92 13.78 13.62 -1.31
CA VAL A 92 15.13 14.19 -1.20
C VAL A 92 15.46 15.02 -2.45
N GLN A 93 15.19 14.52 -3.65
CA GLN A 93 15.43 15.22 -4.91
C GLN A 93 14.50 16.44 -5.12
N GLY A 94 13.31 16.40 -4.50
CA GLY A 94 12.37 17.51 -4.47
C GLY A 94 12.91 18.68 -3.65
N TYR A 95 13.54 18.41 -2.51
CA TYR A 95 14.05 19.46 -1.61
C TYR A 95 15.47 19.92 -1.91
N PHE A 96 16.31 19.03 -2.45
CA PHE A 96 17.73 19.28 -2.65
C PHE A 96 18.14 19.07 -4.11
N PRO A 97 19.13 19.81 -4.63
CA PRO A 97 19.65 19.64 -5.99
C PRO A 97 20.60 18.43 -6.05
N VAL A 98 20.11 17.26 -5.68
CA VAL A 98 20.85 16.00 -5.67
C VAL A 98 20.16 14.98 -6.57
N ARG A 99 20.90 13.95 -6.98
CA ARG A 99 20.33 12.77 -7.63
C ARG A 99 20.37 11.61 -6.66
N PHE A 100 19.20 11.08 -6.29
CA PHE A 100 19.13 10.01 -5.31
C PHE A 100 19.86 8.76 -5.83
N LEU A 101 20.76 8.21 -5.00
CA LEU A 101 21.67 7.11 -5.35
C LEU A 101 22.62 7.37 -6.55
N GLY A 102 22.74 8.62 -7.01
CA GLY A 102 23.69 9.06 -8.02
C GLY A 102 23.44 8.52 -9.44
N GLU A 103 24.46 8.70 -10.29
CA GLU A 103 24.42 8.34 -11.73
C GLU A 103 25.13 7.03 -12.05
N GLY A 104 25.90 6.48 -11.11
CA GLY A 104 26.60 5.21 -11.29
C GLY A 104 25.66 4.00 -11.31
N ALA A 105 26.27 2.81 -11.36
CA ALA A 105 25.58 1.53 -11.48
C ALA A 105 24.50 1.30 -10.40
N ILE A 106 24.74 1.75 -9.16
CA ILE A 106 23.77 1.63 -8.05
C ILE A 106 22.49 2.42 -8.37
N GLY A 107 22.62 3.69 -8.74
CA GLY A 107 21.48 4.52 -9.11
C GLY A 107 20.76 4.00 -10.35
N ALA A 108 21.49 3.48 -11.33
CA ALA A 108 20.91 2.86 -12.52
C ALA A 108 20.10 1.60 -12.18
N GLY A 109 20.66 0.72 -11.34
CA GLY A 109 19.97 -0.48 -10.85
C GLY A 109 18.71 -0.15 -10.05
N TYR A 110 18.79 0.84 -9.15
CA TYR A 110 17.63 1.34 -8.41
C TYR A 110 16.50 1.81 -9.35
N ARG A 111 16.83 2.64 -10.36
CA ARG A 111 15.84 3.13 -11.33
C ARG A 111 15.25 2.00 -12.17
N PHE A 112 16.09 1.07 -12.63
CA PHE A 112 15.62 -0.11 -13.35
C PHE A 112 14.65 -0.96 -12.52
N VAL A 113 14.96 -1.20 -11.25
CA VAL A 113 14.05 -1.92 -10.34
C VAL A 113 12.77 -1.13 -10.13
N ALA A 114 12.83 0.21 -10.05
CA ALA A 114 11.65 1.06 -10.00
C ALA A 114 10.76 0.88 -11.24
N ASP A 115 11.35 0.90 -12.43
CA ASP A 115 10.62 0.70 -13.69
C ASP A 115 9.92 -0.66 -13.73
N VAL A 116 10.65 -1.73 -13.38
CA VAL A 116 10.10 -3.10 -13.31
C VAL A 116 8.97 -3.19 -12.27
N ALA A 117 9.18 -2.62 -11.08
CA ALA A 117 8.16 -2.57 -10.03
C ALA A 117 6.89 -1.82 -10.50
N THR A 118 7.06 -0.72 -11.22
CA THR A 118 5.96 0.09 -11.78
C THR A 118 5.14 -0.73 -12.74
N VAL A 119 5.79 -1.39 -13.71
CA VAL A 119 5.11 -2.27 -14.67
C VAL A 119 4.38 -3.39 -13.94
N GLY A 120 5.00 -4.00 -12.93
CA GLY A 120 4.37 -5.02 -12.08
C GLY A 120 3.11 -4.52 -11.37
N ILE A 121 3.15 -3.32 -10.78
CA ILE A 121 1.99 -2.68 -10.14
C ILE A 121 0.87 -2.47 -11.16
N LEU A 122 1.18 -1.90 -12.33
CA LEU A 122 0.19 -1.59 -13.36
C LEU A 122 -0.48 -2.87 -13.89
N ILE A 123 0.31 -3.91 -14.20
CA ILE A 123 -0.20 -5.22 -14.62
C ILE A 123 -1.11 -5.81 -13.54
N GLY A 124 -0.68 -5.79 -12.27
CA GLY A 124 -1.50 -6.27 -11.17
C GLY A 124 -2.80 -5.49 -11.00
N MET A 125 -2.74 -4.16 -11.12
CA MET A 125 -3.91 -3.29 -11.00
C MET A 125 -4.93 -3.57 -12.10
N VAL A 126 -4.47 -3.66 -13.35
CA VAL A 126 -5.32 -4.04 -14.49
C VAL A 126 -5.97 -5.40 -14.24
N TYR A 127 -5.21 -6.40 -13.80
CA TYR A 127 -5.75 -7.72 -13.46
C TYR A 127 -6.88 -7.62 -12.42
N PHE A 128 -6.69 -6.87 -11.32
CA PHE A 128 -7.72 -6.77 -10.29
C PHE A 128 -8.93 -5.96 -10.71
N LEU A 129 -8.77 -4.94 -11.54
CA LEU A 129 -9.89 -4.18 -12.10
C LEU A 129 -10.71 -5.04 -13.06
N VAL A 130 -10.05 -5.78 -13.96
CA VAL A 130 -10.72 -6.75 -14.84
C VAL A 130 -11.43 -7.81 -14.01
N ARG A 131 -10.76 -8.39 -13.01
CA ARG A 131 -11.34 -9.41 -12.13
C ARG A 131 -12.57 -8.89 -11.38
N ARG A 132 -12.57 -7.62 -10.96
CA ARG A 132 -13.67 -7.01 -10.20
C ARG A 132 -14.84 -6.57 -11.08
N PHE A 133 -14.58 -5.86 -12.18
CA PHE A 133 -15.64 -5.17 -12.93
C PHE A 133 -16.08 -5.91 -14.20
N VAL A 134 -15.17 -6.64 -14.84
CA VAL A 134 -15.43 -7.38 -16.08
C VAL A 134 -15.82 -8.81 -15.77
N VAL A 135 -14.93 -9.56 -15.11
CA VAL A 135 -15.19 -10.97 -14.75
C VAL A 135 -16.18 -11.09 -13.61
N ARG A 136 -16.20 -10.10 -12.70
CA ARG A 136 -17.07 -10.08 -11.51
C ARG A 136 -16.94 -11.37 -10.70
N ALA A 137 -15.68 -11.73 -10.39
CA ALA A 137 -15.35 -13.00 -9.76
C ALA A 137 -16.18 -13.23 -8.48
N GLY A 138 -16.84 -14.40 -8.39
CA GLY A 138 -17.84 -14.69 -7.36
C GLY A 138 -17.31 -14.60 -5.93
N GLU A 139 -16.00 -14.80 -5.71
CA GLU A 139 -15.38 -14.67 -4.39
C GLU A 139 -15.26 -13.22 -3.89
N LEU A 140 -15.63 -12.24 -4.72
CA LEU A 140 -15.75 -10.83 -4.35
C LEU A 140 -17.17 -10.44 -3.91
N GLY A 141 -18.13 -11.35 -4.03
CA GLY A 141 -19.50 -11.17 -3.55
C GLY A 141 -19.63 -11.35 -2.03
N TYR A 142 -20.81 -11.00 -1.51
CA TYR A 142 -21.16 -11.23 -0.11
C TYR A 142 -22.16 -12.38 0.01
N HIS A 143 -22.01 -13.20 1.03
CA HIS A 143 -23.04 -14.16 1.41
C HIS A 143 -24.18 -13.46 2.14
N GLU A 144 -25.40 -14.00 2.04
CA GLU A 144 -26.62 -13.40 2.61
C GLU A 144 -26.58 -13.25 4.13
N ASN A 145 -25.81 -14.10 4.81
CA ASN A 145 -25.63 -14.07 6.26
C ASN A 145 -24.62 -13.02 6.75
N VAL A 146 -23.98 -12.28 5.84
CA VAL A 146 -23.01 -11.23 6.20
C VAL A 146 -23.75 -9.92 6.43
N MET A 147 -23.66 -9.38 7.64
CA MET A 147 -24.20 -8.06 7.95
C MET A 147 -23.37 -6.97 7.27
N LEU A 148 -24.01 -6.22 6.37
CA LEU A 148 -23.40 -5.11 5.65
C LEU A 148 -24.04 -3.79 6.09
N VAL A 149 -23.23 -2.75 6.18
CA VAL A 149 -23.74 -1.38 6.32
C VAL A 149 -24.37 -0.92 4.99
N GLU A 150 -25.38 -0.05 5.07
CA GLU A 150 -26.18 0.36 3.89
C GLU A 150 -25.33 0.89 2.73
N LYS A 151 -24.27 1.64 3.01
CA LYS A 151 -23.36 2.15 1.97
C LYS A 151 -22.64 1.03 1.19
N VAL A 152 -22.33 -0.08 1.87
CA VAL A 152 -21.69 -1.23 1.23
C VAL A 152 -22.71 -2.01 0.39
N LYS A 153 -23.94 -2.19 0.90
CA LYS A 153 -25.06 -2.77 0.14
C LYS A 153 -25.35 -1.99 -1.15
N ALA A 154 -25.27 -0.66 -1.08
CA ALA A 154 -25.42 0.25 -2.22
C ALA A 154 -24.23 0.24 -3.20
N GLY A 155 -23.25 -0.67 -3.04
CA GLY A 155 -22.13 -0.82 -3.97
C GLY A 155 -20.94 0.12 -3.71
N GLY A 156 -20.85 0.75 -2.54
CA GLY A 156 -19.78 1.70 -2.20
C GLY A 156 -18.36 1.16 -2.44
N ILE A 157 -18.11 -0.12 -2.15
CA ILE A 157 -16.80 -0.75 -2.38
C ILE A 157 -16.41 -0.78 -3.86
N GLY A 158 -17.37 -0.94 -4.77
CA GLY A 158 -17.12 -0.89 -6.21
C GLY A 158 -16.64 0.50 -6.63
N ARG A 159 -17.34 1.55 -6.20
CA ARG A 159 -16.95 2.94 -6.46
C ARG A 159 -15.57 3.25 -5.91
N ASP A 160 -15.31 2.89 -4.66
CA ASP A 160 -14.03 3.17 -4.01
C ASP A 160 -12.89 2.41 -4.69
N SER A 161 -13.13 1.17 -5.12
CA SER A 161 -12.15 0.38 -5.90
C SER A 161 -11.86 1.01 -7.27
N LEU A 162 -12.88 1.56 -7.93
CA LEU A 162 -12.70 2.24 -9.23
C LEU A 162 -11.89 3.52 -9.08
N LEU A 163 -12.19 4.34 -8.05
CA LEU A 163 -11.45 5.57 -7.78
C LEU A 163 -9.97 5.30 -7.53
N VAL A 164 -9.66 4.32 -6.67
CA VAL A 164 -8.27 3.92 -6.39
C VAL A 164 -7.61 3.34 -7.64
N GLY A 165 -8.32 2.49 -8.38
CA GLY A 165 -7.80 1.90 -9.61
C GLY A 165 -7.46 2.92 -10.68
N LEU A 166 -8.36 3.89 -10.92
CA LEU A 166 -8.13 4.97 -11.87
C LEU A 166 -6.97 5.87 -11.41
N PHE A 167 -6.90 6.19 -10.12
CA PHE A 167 -5.78 6.98 -9.58
C PHE A 167 -4.42 6.31 -9.81
N ILE A 168 -4.35 4.97 -9.75
CA ILE A 168 -3.09 4.24 -9.97
C ILE A 168 -2.74 4.11 -11.45
N LEU A 169 -3.74 4.12 -12.33
CA LEU A 169 -3.53 3.97 -13.78
C LEU A 169 -3.33 5.30 -14.53
N LEU A 170 -3.59 6.44 -13.88
CA LEU A 170 -3.39 7.80 -14.41
C LEU A 170 -2.04 8.35 -13.94
#